data_AF-A0A0G4NIG2-F1
#
_entry.id   AF-A0A0G4NIG2-F1
#
_cell.length_a   1.000
_cell.length_b   1.000
_cell.length_c   1.000
_cell.angle_alpha   90.00
_cell.angle_beta   90.00
_cell.angle_gamma   90.00
#
_symmetry.space_group_name_H-M   'P 1'
#
loop_
_entity.id
_entity.type
_entity.pdbx_description
1 polymer ?
#
loop_
_entity_poly.entity_id
_entity_poly.type
_entity_poly.pdbx_seq_one_letter_code
_entity_poly.pdbx_strand_id
1 'polypeptide(L)' 'MPSRRVMSCMAPLPDGTYLINNGAQQGVAGFGLAEFPNLNALIYDPEKRVGARITVVANTTIARLYHSESITLLDGRV' A
#
# COMPACT_ATOMS: atom_id res chain seq x y z
N MET A 1 8.32 6.22 -4.53
CA MET A 1 6.86 6.09 -4.35
C MET A 1 6.17 7.04 -5.31
N PRO A 2 5.14 6.61 -6.05
CA PRO A 2 4.43 7.44 -7.03
C PRO A 2 3.48 8.47 -6.40
N SER A 3 3.07 8.26 -5.14
CA SER A 3 2.34 9.23 -4.33
C SER A 3 2.92 9.30 -2.92
N ARG A 4 2.66 10.41 -2.21
CA ARG A 4 2.88 10.46 -0.76
C ARG A 4 1.97 9.43 -0.09
N ARG A 5 2.48 8.72 0.91
CA ARG A 5 1.71 7.70 1.61
C ARG A 5 2.11 7.65 3.08
N VAL A 6 1.18 8.03 3.95
CA VAL A 6 1.26 7.84 5.41
C VAL A 6 0.32 6.70 5.81
N MET A 7 0.65 5.97 6.88
CA MET A 7 -0.15 4.85 7.39
C MET A 7 -0.44 3.78 6.32
N SER A 8 0.54 3.48 5.48
CA SER A 8 0.45 2.35 4.55
C SER A 8 0.45 1.02 5.29
N CYS A 9 -0.18 0.01 4.71
CA CYS A 9 0.09 -1.38 5.06
C CYS A 9 1.02 -2.01 4.01
N MET A 10 1.72 -3.07 4.39
CA MET A 10 2.61 -3.80 3.49
C MET A 10 2.53 -5.30 3.78
N ALA A 11 2.38 -6.11 2.74
CA ALA A 11 2.30 -7.57 2.84
C ALA A 11 3.30 -8.24 1.88
N PRO A 12 4.09 -9.23 2.32
CA PRO A 12 5.01 -9.96 1.46
C PRO A 12 4.27 -10.95 0.57
N LEU A 13 4.62 -11.03 -0.72
CA LEU A 13 4.04 -11.98 -1.65
C LEU A 13 4.97 -13.19 -1.87
N PRO A 14 4.43 -14.38 -2.25
CA PRO A 14 5.23 -15.59 -2.41
C PRO A 14 6.34 -15.51 -3.47
N ASP A 15 6.25 -14.56 -4.40
CA ASP A 15 7.25 -14.33 -5.45
C ASP A 15 8.39 -13.38 -5.03
N GLY A 16 8.44 -12.98 -3.76
CA GLY A 16 9.46 -12.07 -3.22
C GLY A 16 9.16 -10.59 -3.45
N THR A 17 8.06 -10.26 -4.14
CA THR A 17 7.56 -8.88 -4.21
C THR A 17 6.73 -8.52 -2.98
N TYR A 18 6.38 -7.25 -2.84
CA TYR A 18 5.59 -6.74 -1.71
C TYR A 18 4.40 -5.94 -2.22
N LEU A 19 3.21 -6.23 -1.70
CA LEU A 19 2.06 -5.35 -1.87
C LEU A 19 2.18 -4.19 -0.88
N ILE A 20 2.00 -2.96 -1.36
CA ILE A 20 1.84 -1.76 -0.53
C ILE A 20 0.50 -1.13 -0.88
N ASN A 21 -0.39 -0.98 0.09
CA ASN A 21 -1.73 -0.42 -0.11
C ASN A 21 -2.09 0.53 1.06
N ASN A 22 -3.32 1.04 1.04
CA ASN A 22 -3.92 1.84 2.10
C ASN A 22 -3.18 3.17 2.38
N GLY A 23 -3.64 3.90 3.39
CA GLY A 23 -3.05 5.16 3.81
C GLY A 23 -3.51 6.37 2.99
N ALA A 24 -2.92 7.52 3.27
CA ALA A 24 -3.31 8.80 2.70
C ALA A 24 -2.10 9.60 2.22
N GLN A 25 -2.30 10.66 1.44
CA GLN A 25 -1.21 11.53 1.01
C GLN A 25 -0.77 12.51 2.11
N GLN A 26 -1.66 12.80 3.07
CA GLN A 26 -1.43 13.75 4.15
C GLN A 26 -2.15 13.30 5.43
N GLY A 27 -1.52 13.57 6.57
CA GLY A 27 -2.09 13.32 7.90
C GLY A 27 -1.22 12.46 8.79
N VAL A 28 -1.78 12.04 9.91
CA VAL A 28 -1.13 11.21 10.94
C VAL A 28 -2.06 10.13 11.46
N ALA A 29 -1.52 9.21 12.25
CA ALA A 29 -2.29 8.23 12.99
C ALA A 29 -3.31 8.91 13.92
N GLY A 30 -4.58 8.48 13.84
CA GLY A 30 -5.70 8.98 14.63
C GLY A 30 -7.00 9.05 13.82
N PHE A 31 -8.14 9.05 14.51
CA PHE A 31 -9.45 9.08 13.85
C PHE A 31 -9.74 10.45 13.25
N GLY A 32 -10.04 10.51 11.95
CA GLY A 32 -10.34 11.77 11.25
C GLY A 32 -9.14 12.71 11.04
N LEU A 33 -7.89 12.22 11.18
CA LEU A 33 -6.67 13.05 11.09
C LEU A 33 -5.91 12.91 9.76
N ALA A 34 -6.53 12.34 8.73
CA ALA A 34 -5.90 12.15 7.44
C ALA A 34 -6.82 12.49 6.28
N GLU A 35 -6.22 13.02 5.23
CA GLU A 35 -6.90 13.53 4.04
C GLU A 35 -6.25 12.97 2.77
N PHE A 36 -7.00 13.01 1.66
CA PHE A 36 -6.55 12.52 0.36
C PHE A 36 -6.14 11.04 0.39
N PRO A 37 -7.08 10.10 0.61
CA PRO A 37 -6.77 8.68 0.70
C PRO A 37 -6.14 8.16 -0.60
N ASN A 38 -5.14 7.29 -0.47
CA ASN A 38 -4.61 6.55 -1.61
C ASN A 38 -5.53 5.36 -1.89
N LEU A 39 -6.12 5.35 -3.09
CA LEU A 39 -7.02 4.28 -3.53
C LEU A 39 -6.34 3.24 -4.43
N ASN A 40 -5.11 3.51 -4.89
CA ASN A 40 -4.31 2.53 -5.61
C ASN A 40 -3.47 1.69 -4.64
N ALA A 41 -3.34 0.40 -4.98
CA ALA A 41 -2.29 -0.46 -4.46
C ALA A 41 -1.05 -0.38 -5.35
N LEU A 42 0.09 -0.79 -4.79
CA LEU A 42 1.39 -0.80 -5.43
C LEU A 42 2.03 -2.18 -5.26
N ILE A 43 2.78 -2.62 -6.26
CA ILE A 43 3.73 -3.73 -6.12
C ILE A 43 5.13 -3.14 -6.04
N TYR A 44 5.86 -3.48 -4.99
CA TYR A 44 7.28 -3.24 -4.85
C TYR A 44 8.07 -4.51 -5.18
N ASP A 45 8.98 -4.40 -6.13
CA ASP A 45 9.83 -5.47 -6.62
C ASP A 45 11.31 -5.10 -6.31
N PRO A 46 11.96 -5.80 -5.35
CA PRO A 46 13.33 -5.49 -4.95
C PRO A 46 14.39 -5.84 -6.00
N GLU A 47 14.09 -6.76 -6.93
CA GLU A 47 15.04 -7.23 -7.96
C GLU A 47 15.19 -6.21 -9.11
N LYS A 48 14.18 -5.37 -9.32
CA LYS A 48 14.27 -4.27 -10.30
C LYS A 48 15.29 -3.21 -9.88
N ARG A 49 15.85 -2.53 -10.89
CA ARG A 49 16.75 -1.39 -10.69
C ARG A 49 16.09 -0.28 -9.86
N VAL A 50 16.90 0.43 -9.08
CA VAL A 50 16.44 1.62 -8.34
C VAL A 50 15.76 2.60 -9.31
N GLY A 51 14.60 3.12 -8.89
CA GLY A 51 13.73 3.96 -9.73
C GLY A 51 12.68 3.20 -10.55
N ALA A 52 12.79 1.87 -10.69
CA ALA A 52 11.82 1.02 -11.40
C ALA A 52 11.14 -0.03 -10.52
N ARG A 53 11.38 0.03 -9.20
CA ARG A 53 10.90 -0.97 -8.24
C ARG A 53 9.41 -0.91 -7.93
N ILE A 54 8.70 0.16 -8.29
CA ILE A 54 7.30 0.35 -7.92
C ILE A 54 6.43 0.33 -9.16
N THR A 55 5.39 -0.49 -9.13
CA THR A 55 4.32 -0.54 -10.14
C THR A 55 2.99 -0.18 -9.46
N VAL A 56 2.23 0.74 -10.05
CA VAL A 56 0.85 1.03 -9.61
C VAL A 56 -0.07 -0.05 -10.18
N VAL A 57 -0.91 -0.65 -9.33
CA VAL A 57 -1.80 -1.75 -9.72
C VAL A 57 -3.27 -1.39 -9.44
N ALA A 58 -4.10 -2.36 -9.07
CA ALA A 58 -5.54 -2.19 -8.92
C ALA A 58 -5.95 -1.06 -7.95
N ASN A 59 -7.13 -0.49 -8.20
CA ASN A 59 -7.77 0.51 -7.36
C ASN A 59 -8.87 -0.12 -6.48
N THR A 60 -9.13 0.51 -5.34
CA THR A 60 -10.29 0.25 -4.48
C THR A 60 -11.18 1.49 -4.38
N THR A 61 -12.43 1.32 -3.98
CA THR A 61 -13.34 2.42 -3.63
C THR A 61 -13.39 2.70 -2.13
N ILE A 62 -12.75 1.85 -1.31
CA ILE A 62 -12.78 1.95 0.15
C ILE A 62 -11.46 2.53 0.64
N ALA A 63 -11.52 3.71 1.28
CA ALA A 63 -10.38 4.29 1.98
C ALA A 63 -10.07 3.49 3.25
N ARG A 64 -8.89 2.87 3.30
CA ARG A 64 -8.34 2.22 4.49
C ARG A 64 -7.21 3.08 5.06
N LEU A 65 -7.42 3.65 6.24
CA LEU A 65 -6.53 4.65 6.87
C LEU A 65 -5.99 4.13 8.20
N TYR A 66 -5.88 4.98 9.22
CA TYR A 66 -5.55 4.57 10.58
C TYR A 66 -6.42 3.37 11.04
N HIS A 67 -5.80 2.40 11.73
CA HIS A 67 -6.38 1.09 12.07
C HIS A 67 -6.69 0.14 10.89
N SER A 68 -6.07 0.34 9.72
CA SER A 68 -6.06 -0.69 8.67
C SER A 68 -4.86 -1.63 8.79
N GLU A 69 -5.00 -2.82 8.21
CA GLU A 69 -3.97 -3.87 8.17
C GLU A 69 -3.99 -4.55 6.79
N SER A 70 -2.90 -5.21 6.40
CA SER A 70 -2.88 -6.08 5.22
C SER A 70 -1.97 -7.27 5.47
N ILE A 71 -2.49 -8.47 5.21
CA ILE A 71 -1.79 -9.72 5.47
C ILE A 71 -1.99 -10.67 4.30
N THR A 72 -0.92 -11.38 3.94
CA THR A 72 -0.97 -12.43 2.94
C THR A 72 -1.63 -13.68 3.50
N LEU A 73 -2.68 -14.14 2.84
CA LEU A 73 -3.37 -15.38 3.15
C LEU A 73 -2.56 -16.58 2.65
N LEU A 74 -2.87 -17.77 3.17
CA LEU A 74 -2.18 -19.01 2.80
C LEU A 74 -2.33 -19.38 1.31
N ASP A 75 -3.33 -18.83 0.63
CA ASP A 75 -3.55 -18.99 -0.81
C ASP A 75 -2.89 -17.89 -1.67
N GLY A 76 -2.08 -17.01 -1.06
CA GLY A 76 -1.33 -15.97 -1.75
C GLY A 76 -2.11 -14.68 -2.04
N ARG A 77 -3.38 -14.58 -1.63
CA ARG A 77 -4.16 -13.33 -1.74
C ARG A 77 -3.87 -12.37 -0.58
N VAL A 78 -4.19 -11.09 -0.79
CA VAL A 78 -4.16 -10.01 0.21
C VAL A 78 -5.43 -9.18 0.11
#